data_AF-A0ABD2IKE7-F1
#
_entry.id   AF-A0ABD2IKE7-F1
#
_cell.length_a   1.000
_cell.length_b   1.000
_cell.length_c   1.000
_cell.angle_alpha   90.00
_cell.angle_beta   90.00
_cell.angle_gamma   90.00
#
_symmetry.space_group_name_H-M   'P 1'
#
loop_
_entity.id
_entity.type
_entity.pdbx_description
1 polymer ?
#
loop_
_entity_poly.entity_id
_entity_poly.type
_entity_poly.pdbx_seq_one_letter_code
_entity_poly.pdbx_strand_id
1 'polypeptide(L)'
;MAMAASPKCRLSEHELSWNAFPYCKTELTNPDYMKDDFLIWFETMHLSDRATTKTSVFQALGLSKGVLNERKVVCIDIATTK
;
A
#
# COMPACT_ATOMS: atom_id res chain seq x y z
N MET A 1 -9.57 -14.91 -12.98
CA MET A 1 -8.90 -16.02 -13.69
C MET A 1 -7.39 -15.84 -13.50
N ALA A 2 -6.78 -16.44 -12.47
CA ALA A 2 -5.33 -16.34 -12.21
C ALA A 2 -4.78 -17.50 -11.37
N MET A 3 -5.40 -18.68 -11.44
CA MET A 3 -4.91 -19.91 -10.80
C MET A 3 -5.08 -21.06 -11.77
N ALA A 4 -4.31 -21.06 -12.86
CA ALA A 4 -4.18 -22.21 -13.73
C ALA A 4 -2.68 -22.45 -13.97
N ALA A 5 -2.12 -23.37 -13.17
CA ALA A 5 -0.76 -23.91 -13.30
C ALA A 5 0.41 -22.89 -13.22
N SER A 6 0.60 -22.26 -12.07
CA SER A 6 1.84 -21.53 -11.78
C SER A 6 2.78 -22.41 -10.94
N PRO A 7 4.04 -22.66 -11.35
CA PRO A 7 5.07 -23.30 -10.52
C PRO A 7 5.17 -22.64 -9.15
N LYS A 8 5.39 -23.42 -8.08
CA LYS A 8 5.39 -22.95 -6.67
C LYS A 8 6.22 -21.68 -6.44
N CYS A 9 7.32 -21.52 -7.16
CA CYS A 9 8.24 -20.38 -7.06
C CYS A 9 7.71 -19.07 -7.70
N ARG A 10 6.64 -19.09 -8.50
CA ARG A 10 6.10 -17.86 -9.12
C ARG A 10 5.23 -17.03 -8.18
N LEU A 11 4.73 -17.63 -7.10
CA LEU A 11 3.86 -16.98 -6.10
C LEU A 11 4.56 -16.89 -4.73
N SER A 12 5.89 -16.94 -4.70
CA SER A 12 6.65 -16.70 -3.47
C SER A 12 6.93 -15.21 -3.37
N GLU A 13 6.16 -14.50 -2.54
CA GLU A 13 6.40 -13.10 -2.25
C GLU A 13 7.28 -12.91 -1.02
N HIS A 14 8.18 -11.93 -1.07
CA HIS A 14 9.09 -11.57 0.01
C HIS A 14 8.63 -10.23 0.58
N GLU A 15 8.28 -10.21 1.87
CA GLU A 15 7.85 -9.00 2.58
C GLU A 15 8.97 -8.46 3.47
N LEU A 16 9.23 -7.15 3.35
CA LEU A 16 10.10 -6.39 4.24
C LEU A 16 9.30 -5.24 4.85
N SER A 17 9.27 -5.16 6.18
CA SER A 17 8.50 -4.16 6.91
C SER A 17 9.39 -3.32 7.84
N TRP A 18 9.29 -2.00 7.73
CA TRP A 18 9.84 -1.02 8.67
C TRP A 18 8.71 -0.40 9.48
N ASN A 19 8.56 -0.86 10.72
CA ASN A 19 7.56 -0.34 11.65
C ASN A 19 8.18 0.76 12.53
N ALA A 20 7.91 2.03 12.18
CA ALA A 20 8.38 3.20 12.89
C ALA A 20 7.19 4.08 13.29
N PHE A 21 6.25 3.50 14.06
CA PHE A 21 5.00 4.15 14.45
C PHE A 21 5.20 5.63 14.84
N PRO A 22 4.42 6.57 14.26
CA PRO A 22 3.16 6.39 13.53
C PRO A 22 3.28 6.09 12.04
N TYR A 23 4.48 6.10 11.47
CA TYR A 23 4.73 5.80 10.07
C TYR A 23 5.25 4.37 9.90
N CYS A 24 4.67 3.63 8.97
CA CYS A 24 5.17 2.30 8.61
C CYS A 24 5.33 2.22 7.10
N LYS A 25 6.35 1.49 6.68
CA LYS A 25 6.59 1.14 5.28
C LYS A 25 6.71 -0.36 5.15
N THR A 26 6.04 -0.94 4.16
CA THR A 26 6.17 -2.34 3.81
C THR A 26 6.43 -2.45 2.32
N GLU A 27 7.38 -3.29 1.93
CA GLU A 27 7.71 -3.61 0.55
C GLU A 27 7.53 -5.10 0.31
N LEU A 28 6.82 -5.44 -0.76
CA LEU A 28 6.55 -6.80 -1.21
C LEU A 28 7.18 -6.98 -2.59
N THR A 29 8.09 -7.94 -2.71
CA THR A 29 8.84 -8.24 -3.93
C THR A 29 8.69 -9.71 -4.30
N ASN A 30 9.00 -10.06 -5.55
CA ASN A 30 9.00 -11.44 -6.02
C ASN A 30 10.35 -11.72 -6.71
N PRO A 31 11.44 -11.88 -5.94
CA PRO A 31 12.79 -11.95 -6.49
C PRO A 31 13.02 -13.21 -7.32
N ASP A 32 12.33 -14.30 -7.02
CA ASP A 32 12.56 -15.61 -7.65
C ASP A 32 11.95 -15.73 -9.06
N TYR A 33 10.92 -14.93 -9.38
CA TYR A 33 10.26 -14.99 -10.69
C TYR A 33 10.21 -13.64 -11.41
N MET A 34 9.62 -12.60 -10.79
CA MET A 34 9.46 -11.29 -11.45
C MET A 34 10.65 -10.35 -11.22
N LYS A 35 11.54 -10.65 -10.28
CA LYS A 35 12.74 -9.86 -9.96
C LYS A 35 12.36 -8.38 -9.75
N ASP A 36 12.95 -7.49 -10.53
CA ASP A 36 12.77 -6.04 -10.45
C ASP A 36 11.47 -5.55 -11.11
N ASP A 37 10.78 -6.40 -11.88
CA ASP A 37 9.53 -6.05 -12.57
C ASP A 37 8.30 -6.09 -11.64
N PHE A 38 8.47 -6.50 -10.38
CA PHE A 38 7.38 -6.58 -9.40
C PHE A 38 7.75 -5.94 -8.07
N LEU A 39 7.05 -4.84 -7.75
CA LEU A 39 7.11 -4.18 -6.46
C LEU A 39 5.71 -3.71 -6.08
N ILE A 40 5.24 -4.16 -4.92
CA ILE A 40 4.10 -3.56 -4.24
C ILE A 40 4.63 -2.96 -2.95
N TRP A 41 4.42 -1.67 -2.73
CA TRP A 41 4.83 -1.03 -1.49
C TRP A 41 3.66 -0.27 -0.87
N PHE A 42 3.63 -0.28 0.45
CA PHE A 42 2.63 0.38 1.27
C PHE A 42 3.32 1.36 2.19
N GLU A 43 2.81 2.59 2.23
CA GLU A 43 3.14 3.55 3.28
C GLU A 43 1.89 3.89 4.06
N THR A 44 1.99 3.84 5.38
CA THR A 44 0.89 4.14 6.28
C THR A 44 1.30 5.22 7.26
N MET A 45 0.40 6.16 7.52
CA MET A 45 0.56 7.22 8.52
C MET A 45 -0.65 7.19 9.44
N HIS A 46 -0.41 7.01 10.74
CA HIS A 46 -1.45 7.06 11.76
C HIS A 46 -1.60 8.48 12.30
N LEU A 47 -2.76 9.09 12.05
CA LEU A 47 -3.09 10.43 12.53
C LEU A 47 -4.22 10.34 13.56
N SER A 48 -4.12 11.16 14.61
CA SER A 48 -5.12 11.24 15.68
C SER A 48 -6.32 12.11 15.28
N ASP A 49 -6.92 11.86 14.11
CA ASP A 49 -8.07 12.59 13.62
C ASP A 49 -9.10 11.66 12.93
N ARG A 50 -10.21 12.22 12.46
CA ARG A 50 -11.28 11.45 11.78
C ARG A 50 -11.15 11.47 10.26
N ALA A 51 -9.95 11.75 9.74
CA ALA A 51 -9.74 11.98 8.31
C ALA A 51 -10.74 13.02 7.73
N THR A 52 -10.99 14.10 8.46
CA THR A 52 -11.92 15.17 8.04
C THR A 52 -11.21 16.39 7.46
N THR A 53 -9.89 16.49 7.65
CA THR A 53 -9.10 17.60 7.16
C THR A 53 -8.44 17.27 5.83
N LYS A 54 -8.18 18.30 5.02
CA LYS A 54 -7.44 18.11 3.77
C LYS A 54 -6.07 17.49 4.01
N THR A 55 -5.42 17.84 5.12
CA THR A 55 -4.12 17.29 5.51
C THR A 55 -4.19 15.80 5.79
N SER A 56 -5.17 15.34 6.57
CA SER A 56 -5.28 13.92 6.93
C SER A 56 -5.73 13.03 5.79
N VAL A 57 -6.60 13.51 4.89
CA VAL A 57 -7.08 12.72 3.75
C VAL A 57 -6.14 12.79 2.54
N PHE A 58 -5.51 13.96 2.32
CA PHE A 58 -4.79 14.24 1.07
C PHE A 58 -3.30 14.47 1.20
N GLN A 59 -2.75 14.68 2.39
CA GLN A 59 -1.34 15.08 2.50
C GLN A 59 -0.56 14.40 3.63
N ALA A 60 -1.12 13.37 4.26
CA ALA A 60 -0.52 12.68 5.41
C ALA A 60 0.91 12.15 5.15
N LEU A 61 1.21 11.76 3.90
CA LEU A 61 2.53 11.25 3.49
C LEU A 61 3.43 12.31 2.82
N GLY A 62 3.00 13.59 2.76
CA GLY A 62 3.82 14.66 2.19
C GLY A 62 4.11 14.54 0.69
N LEU A 63 3.29 13.80 -0.06
CA LEU A 63 3.49 13.55 -1.50
C LEU A 63 3.41 14.83 -2.34
N SER A 64 4.08 14.80 -3.50
CA SER A 64 4.04 15.90 -4.46
C SER A 64 2.64 16.05 -5.10
N LYS A 65 2.32 17.25 -5.59
CA LYS A 65 1.01 17.53 -6.20
C LYS A 65 0.71 16.65 -7.41
N GLY A 66 1.73 16.24 -8.18
CA GLY A 66 1.55 15.36 -9.33
C GLY A 66 1.02 13.99 -8.91
N VAL A 67 1.68 13.35 -7.95
CA VAL A 67 1.27 12.04 -7.42
C VAL A 67 -0.11 12.11 -6.75
N LEU A 68 -0.39 13.20 -6.04
CA LEU A 68 -1.70 13.40 -5.40
C LEU A 68 -2.86 13.53 -6.41
N ASN A 69 -2.60 13.95 -7.64
CA ASN A 69 -3.63 14.08 -8.68
C ASN A 69 -3.92 12.75 -9.38
N GLU A 70 -2.94 11.84 -9.44
CA GLU A 70 -3.07 10.54 -10.10
C GLU A 70 -3.71 9.48 -9.18
N ARG A 71 -3.63 9.66 -7.86
CA ARG A 71 -4.11 8.68 -6.90
C ARG A 71 -5.64 8.65 -6.81
N LYS A 72 -6.17 7.48 -6.44
CA LYS A 72 -7.57 7.30 -6.04
C LYS A 72 -7.67 7.24 -4.52
N VAL A 73 -8.59 8.04 -3.95
CA VAL A 73 -8.92 7.97 -2.51
C VAL A 73 -10.10 7.01 -2.32
N VAL A 74 -9.92 6.02 -1.45
CA VAL A 74 -10.98 5.08 -1.06
C VAL A 74 -11.17 5.16 0.45
N CYS A 75 -12.34 5.61 0.87
CA CYS A 75 -12.73 5.60 2.28
C CYS A 75 -13.31 4.22 2.62
N ILE A 76 -12.76 3.59 3.66
CA ILE A 76 -13.23 2.29 4.16
C ILE A 76 -14.05 2.55 5.42
N ASP A 77 -15.33 2.22 5.37
CA ASP A 77 -16.23 2.26 6.52
C ASP A 77 -16.32 0.86 7.12
N ILE A 78 -15.89 0.72 8.37
CA ILE A 78 -15.88 -0.56 9.09
C ILE A 78 -17.26 -0.97 9.63
N ALA A 79 -18.20 -0.03 9.74
CA ALA A 79 -19.54 -0.28 10.29
C ALA A 79 -20.54 -0.73 9.21
N THR A 80 -20.26 -0.42 7.94
CA THR A 80 -21.14 -0.77 6.82
C THR A 80 -20.63 -2.04 6.13
N THR A 81 -21.35 -3.15 6.29
CA THR A 81 -21.23 -4.32 5.42
C THR A 81 -21.95 -4.03 4.11
N LYS A 82 -21.24 -4.10 2.97
CA LYS A 82 -21.87 -4.15 1.65
C LYS A 82 -22.50 -5.51 1.39
#